data_AF-A0A2D8QHI7-F1
#
_entry.id   AF-A0A2D8QHI7-F1
#
_cell.length_a   1.000
_cell.length_b   1.000
_cell.length_c   1.000
_cell.angle_alpha   90.00
_cell.angle_beta   90.00
_cell.angle_gamma   90.00
#
_symmetry.space_group_name_H-M   'P 1'
#
loop_
_entity.id
_entity.type
_entity.pdbx_description
1 polymer ?
#
loop_
_entity_poly.entity_id
_entity_poly.type
_entity_poly.pdbx_seq_one_letter_code
_entity_poly.pdbx_strand_id
1 'polypeptide(L)' 'MEIRRQPEGQTIILSDELVAECRLQEGDTGPWASEFIRRPDRERAIERLRAFRGMLPAGVVFDWDEANRQRSCELF' A
#
# COMPACT_ATOMS: atom_id res chain seq x y z
N MET A 1 6.47 -0.46 4.49
CA MET A 1 6.93 0.92 4.28
C MET A 1 6.21 1.85 5.24
N GLU A 2 6.94 2.72 5.93
CA GLU A 2 6.39 3.71 6.87
C GLU A 2 7.01 5.10 6.58
N ILE A 3 6.25 6.18 6.74
CA ILE A 3 6.77 7.54 6.59
C ILE A 3 6.65 8.24 7.95
N ARG A 4 7.78 8.72 8.48
CA ARG A 4 7.85 9.46 9.74
C ARG A 4 8.24 10.91 9.48
N ARG A 5 7.58 11.82 10.18
CA ARG A 5 7.95 13.24 10.18
C ARG A 5 8.94 13.50 11.30
N GLN A 6 10.04 14.16 11.00
CA GLN A 6 11.03 14.63 11.97
C GLN A 6 11.16 16.17 11.83
N PRO A 7 11.69 16.89 12.84
CA PRO A 7 11.85 18.34 12.76
C PRO A 7 12.65 18.87 11.54
N GLU A 8 13.50 18.03 10.97
CA GLU A 8 14.53 18.29 9.95
C GLU A 8 14.05 17.83 8.57
N GLY A 9 12.96 17.06 8.51
CA GLY A 9 12.42 16.53 7.26
C GLY A 9 11.49 15.34 7.41
N GLN A 10 11.44 14.51 6.38
CA GLN A 10 10.69 13.26 6.37
C GLN A 10 11.65 12.08 6.23
N THR A 11 11.40 11.03 7.00
CA THR A 11 12.12 9.77 6.90
C THR A 11 11.19 8.73 6.33
N ILE A 12 11.62 8.06 5.26
CA ILE A 12 10.92 6.91 4.70
C ILE A 12 11.64 5.65 5.19
N ILE A 13 10.90 4.78 5.86
CA ILE A 13 11.38 3.48 6.32
C ILE A 13 10.90 2.44 5.30
N LEU A 14 11.85 1.84 4.59
CA LEU A 14 11.60 0.78 3.62
C LEU A 14 11.56 -0.57 4.34
N SER A 15 10.84 -1.54 3.78
CA SER A 15 10.91 -2.93 4.23
C SER A 15 12.16 -3.61 3.67
N ASP A 16 12.65 -4.65 4.36
CA ASP A 16 13.81 -5.43 3.92
C ASP A 16 13.63 -6.00 2.50
N GLU A 17 12.39 -6.36 2.14
CA GLU A 17 12.01 -6.81 0.80
C GLU A 17 12.30 -5.74 -0.27
N LEU A 18 11.88 -4.49 -0.05
CA LEU A 18 12.12 -3.39 -0.98
C LEU A 18 13.60 -3.02 -1.05
N VAL A 19 14.31 -3.10 0.08
CA VAL A 19 15.77 -2.90 0.13
C VAL A 19 16.47 -3.94 -0.76
N ALA A 20 16.06 -5.20 -0.67
CA ALA A 20 16.62 -6.29 -1.48
C ALA A 20 16.27 -6.14 -2.97
N GLU A 21 15.01 -5.84 -3.30
CA GLU A 21 14.54 -5.67 -4.69
C GLU A 21 15.26 -4.50 -5.39
N CYS A 22 15.40 -3.37 -4.70
CA CYS A 22 16.10 -2.19 -5.20
C CYS A 22 17.63 -2.25 -5.01
N ARG A 23 18.15 -3.30 -4.38
CA ARG A 23 19.57 -3.52 -4.07
C ARG A 23 20.24 -2.35 -3.35
N LEU A 24 19.50 -1.71 -2.44
CA LEU A 24 19.97 -0.53 -1.73
C LEU A 24 21.03 -0.88 -0.69
N GLN A 25 22.05 -0.04 -0.60
CA GLN A 25 23.12 -0.12 0.38
C GLN A 25 23.15 1.12 1.26
N GLU A 26 23.78 0.99 2.43
CA GLU A 26 24.01 2.13 3.31
C GLU A 26 24.83 3.21 2.58
N GLY A 27 24.33 4.44 2.60
CA GLY A 27 24.97 5.57 1.93
C GLY A 27 24.57 5.79 0.47
N ASP A 28 23.68 4.95 -0.09
CA ASP A 28 23.19 5.16 -1.45
C ASP A 28 22.46 6.50 -1.59
N THR A 29 22.91 7.29 -2.56
CA THR A 29 22.25 8.53 -2.98
C THR A 29 21.86 8.42 -4.44
N GLY A 30 20.63 8.78 -4.78
CA GLY A 30 20.12 8.70 -6.15
C GLY A 30 19.06 9.76 -6.42
N PRO A 31 18.77 10.03 -7.71
CA PRO A 31 17.67 10.91 -8.11
C PRO A 31 16.34 10.18 -7.90
N TRP A 32 15.98 9.94 -6.65
CA TRP A 32 14.73 9.28 -6.28
C TRP A 32 13.57 10.26 -6.43
N ALA A 33 12.84 10.18 -7.54
CA ALA A 33 11.58 10.90 -7.68
C ALA A 33 10.53 10.22 -6.80
N SER A 34 10.19 10.84 -5.66
CA SER A 34 9.11 10.37 -4.79
C SER A 34 7.86 11.19 -5.06
N GLU A 35 6.79 10.54 -5.52
CA GLU A 35 5.49 11.20 -5.72
C GLU A 35 4.54 10.87 -4.56
N PHE A 36 4.11 11.90 -3.82
CA PHE A 36 3.11 11.75 -2.77
C PHE A 36 1.72 12.10 -3.31
N ILE A 37 1.03 11.11 -3.86
CA ILE A 37 -0.34 11.31 -4.35
C ILE A 37 -1.33 11.11 -3.19
N ARG A 38 -1.98 12.19 -2.75
CA ARG A 38 -3.22 12.05 -1.97
C ARG A 38 -4.32 11.61 -2.92
N ARG A 39 -4.76 10.35 -2.80
CA ARG A 39 -5.94 9.86 -3.51
C ARG A 39 -7.17 10.69 -3.12
N PRO A 40 -7.71 11.53 -4.00
CA PRO A 40 -8.82 12.44 -3.66
C PRO A 40 -10.12 11.67 -3.43
N ASP A 41 -10.20 10.44 -3.92
CA ASP A 41 -11.34 9.54 -3.79
C ASP A 41 -11.28 8.63 -2.56
N ARG A 42 -10.23 8.73 -1.71
CA ARG A 42 -10.04 7.81 -0.58
C ARG A 42 -11.23 7.79 0.38
N GLU A 43 -11.74 8.97 0.74
CA GLU A 43 -12.88 9.08 1.66
C GLU A 43 -14.15 8.50 1.03
N ARG A 44 -14.40 8.82 -0.24
CA ARG A 44 -15.53 8.26 -1.01
C ARG A 44 -15.43 6.75 -1.20
N ALA A 45 -14.22 6.21 -1.37
CA ALA A 45 -13.99 4.76 -1.45
C ALA A 45 -14.25 4.07 -0.10
N ILE A 46 -13.84 4.69 1.01
CA ILE A 46 -14.11 4.20 2.38
C ILE A 46 -15.62 4.21 2.65
N GLU A 47 -16.34 5.25 2.26
CA GLU A 47 -17.80 5.32 2.40
C GLU A 47 -18.50 4.19 1.62
N ARG A 48 -18.09 3.96 0.38
CA ARG A 48 -18.62 2.84 -0.44
C ARG A 48 -18.37 1.48 0.21
N LEU A 49 -17.18 1.27 0.77
CA LEU A 49 -16.85 0.02 1.48
C LEU A 49 -17.69 -0.17 2.74
N ARG A 50 -17.94 0.90 3.51
CA ARG A 50 -18.80 0.86 4.70
C ARG A 50 -20.25 0.55 4.34
N ALA A 51 -20.79 1.19 3.29
CA ALA A 51 -22.13 0.91 2.79
C ALA A 51 -22.26 -0.54 2.31
N PHE A 52 -21.26 -1.04 1.58
CA PHE A 52 -21.23 -2.42 1.09
C PHE A 52 -21.17 -3.46 2.23
N ARG A 53 -20.41 -3.19 3.30
CA ARG A 53 -20.29 -4.09 4.45
C ARG A 53 -21.63 -4.37 5.14
N GLY A 54 -22.56 -3.42 5.12
CA GLY A 54 -23.91 -3.60 5.66
C GLY A 54 -24.87 -4.39 4.77
N MET A 55 -24.49 -4.69 3.52
CA MET A 55 -25.32 -5.39 2.53
C MET A 55 -24.88 -6.84 2.30
N LEU A 56 -23.80 -7.29 2.94
CA LEU A 56 -23.35 -8.68 2.82
C LEU A 56 -24.29 -9.62 3.58
N PRO A 57 -24.76 -10.71 2.97
CA PRO A 57 -25.52 -11.74 3.66
C PRO A 57 -24.77 -12.26 4.90
N ALA A 58 -25.52 -12.61 5.95
CA ALA A 58 -24.93 -13.26 7.11
C ALA A 58 -24.25 -14.57 6.68
N GLY A 59 -22.96 -14.71 6.96
CA GLY A 59 -22.16 -15.88 6.60
C GLY A 59 -21.24 -15.72 5.38
N VAL A 60 -21.19 -14.55 4.74
CA VAL A 60 -20.13 -14.27 3.76
C VAL A 60 -18.78 -14.24 4.47
N VAL A 61 -17.94 -15.24 4.16
CA VAL A 61 -16.52 -15.27 4.52
C VAL A 61 -15.74 -14.77 3.33
N PHE A 62 -15.01 -13.68 3.49
CA PHE A 62 -14.11 -13.19 2.46
C PHE A 62 -12.79 -13.97 2.54
N ASP A 63 -12.52 -14.77 1.51
CA ASP A 63 -11.26 -15.51 1.38
C ASP A 63 -10.17 -14.58 0.83
N TRP A 64 -9.30 -14.13 1.73
CA TRP A 64 -8.20 -13.23 1.41
C TRP A 64 -7.12 -13.91 0.56
N ASP A 65 -6.92 -15.21 0.73
CA ASP A 65 -5.86 -15.96 0.03
C ASP A 65 -6.24 -16.18 -1.43
N GLU A 66 -7.52 -16.48 -1.69
CA GLU A 66 -8.04 -16.59 -3.06
C GLU A 66 -8.00 -15.24 -3.80
N ALA A 67 -8.44 -14.16 -3.15
CA ALA A 67 -8.45 -12.82 -3.75
C ALA A 67 -7.03 -12.34 -4.13
N ASN A 68 -6.03 -12.68 -3.31
CA ASN A 68 -4.63 -12.30 -3.58
C ASN A 68 -3.97 -13.18 -4.64
N ARG A 69 -4.36 -14.45 -4.78
CA ARG A 69 -3.88 -15.31 -5.87
C ARG A 69 -4.28 -14.79 -7.24
N GLN A 70 -5.52 -14.33 -7.42
CA GLN A 70 -6.01 -13.84 -8.71
C GLN A 70 -5.29 -12.57 -9.20
N ARG A 71 -4.92 -11.67 -8.28
CA ARG A 71 -4.11 -10.48 -8.59
C ARG A 71 -2.73 -10.78 -9.16
N SER A 72 -2.15 -11.93 -8.82
CA SER A 72 -0.85 -12.34 -9.34
C SER A 72 -0.90 -12.86 -10.78
N CYS A 73 -2.07 -13.29 -11.26
CA CYS A 73 -2.25 -13.81 -12.62
C CYS A 73 -2.63 -12.73 -13.65
N GLU A 74 -3.14 -11.58 -13.23
CA GLU A 74 -3.49 -10.46 -14.12
C GLU A 74 -2.30 -9.51 -14.41
N LEU A 75 -1.14 -9.77 -13.80
CA LEU A 75 0.10 -8.99 -13.98
C LEU A 75 1.14 -9.67 -14.89
N PHE A 76 0.75 -10.71 -15.63
CA PHE A 76 1.57 -11.38 -16.64
C PHE A 76 0.90 -11.36 -18.01
#